data_AF-A0A7K4IHP0-F1
#
_entry.id   AF-A0A7K4IHP0-F1
#
_cell.length_a   1.000
_cell.length_b   1.000
_cell.length_c   1.000
_cell.angle_alpha   90.00
_cell.angle_beta   90.00
_cell.angle_gamma   90.00
#
_symmetry.space_group_name_H-M   'P 1'
#
loop_
_entity.id
_entity.type
_entity.pdbx_description
1 polymer ?
#
loop_
_entity_poly.entity_id
_entity_poly.type
_entity_poly.pdbx_seq_one_letter_code
_entity_poly.pdbx_strand_id
1 'polypeptide(L)'
;MMPSARTLLDEILSRNPDIDINALHSEMWASMKRHRKDYLREQVDAFLKTLRISESAKAIVREALLQPVTIDGVEYDSFIIGISRKISQSIQPLSGKSSELCAEVALSRAGLKRDVHYRVRDKRSDITLYHPTIQSSICVHRIEIKNLKIRERATRGLVFDGDSMFGFFDDPGEFTEGNIEELQKAVAKTGGYVYLPPETLSELRRRYEDLPSFLRPNTRFGTDMASFVKSGTIPAT
;
A
#
# COMPACT_ATOMS: atom_id res chain seq x y z
N MET A 1 -21.77 -8.30 2.15
CA MET A 1 -20.47 -9.04 2.08
C MET A 1 -19.40 -8.06 1.62
N MET A 2 -18.20 -8.07 2.22
CA MET A 2 -17.12 -7.14 1.82
C MET A 2 -16.53 -7.55 0.46
N PRO A 3 -16.42 -6.64 -0.53
CA PRO A 3 -15.78 -6.94 -1.79
C PRO A 3 -14.28 -7.19 -1.61
N SER A 4 -13.70 -8.00 -2.50
CA SER A 4 -12.25 -8.24 -2.50
C SER A 4 -11.50 -6.99 -2.99
N ALA A 5 -10.22 -6.85 -2.60
CA ALA A 5 -9.38 -5.75 -3.11
C ALA A 5 -9.26 -5.77 -4.65
N ARG A 6 -9.32 -6.95 -5.28
CA ARG A 6 -9.32 -7.08 -6.74
C ARG A 6 -10.63 -6.57 -7.35
N THR A 7 -11.77 -6.90 -6.74
CA THR A 7 -13.08 -6.41 -7.17
C THR A 7 -13.13 -4.88 -7.16
N LEU A 8 -12.65 -4.27 -6.06
CA LEU A 8 -12.57 -2.81 -5.96
C LEU A 8 -11.64 -2.18 -7.01
N LEU A 9 -10.50 -2.83 -7.27
CA LEU A 9 -9.58 -2.39 -8.31
C LEU A 9 -10.26 -2.39 -9.68
N ASP A 10 -10.92 -3.50 -10.04
CA ASP A 10 -11.56 -3.66 -11.35
C ASP A 10 -12.69 -2.64 -11.54
N GLU A 11 -13.47 -2.37 -10.49
CA GLU A 11 -14.49 -1.32 -10.50
C GLU A 11 -13.90 0.07 -10.77
N ILE A 12 -12.81 0.44 -10.08
CA ILE A 12 -12.16 1.75 -10.26
C ILE A 12 -11.57 1.88 -11.67
N LEU A 13 -10.82 0.87 -12.11
CA LEU A 13 -10.20 0.87 -13.44
C LEU A 13 -11.23 0.84 -14.57
N SER A 14 -12.41 0.24 -14.37
CA SER A 14 -13.50 0.29 -15.37
C SER A 14 -14.03 1.71 -15.60
N ARG A 15 -13.96 2.57 -14.58
CA ARG A 15 -14.40 3.98 -14.66
C ARG A 15 -13.29 4.90 -15.14
N ASN A 16 -12.06 4.64 -14.73
CA ASN A 16 -10.90 5.43 -15.10
C ASN A 16 -9.67 4.52 -15.32
N PRO A 17 -9.48 3.99 -16.55
CA PRO A 17 -8.38 3.08 -16.86
C PRO A 17 -6.99 3.71 -16.71
N ASP A 18 -6.89 5.03 -16.84
CA ASP A 18 -5.63 5.79 -16.88
C ASP A 18 -5.31 6.52 -15.56
N ILE A 19 -6.09 6.28 -14.51
CA ILE A 19 -5.88 6.86 -13.17
C ILE A 19 -4.44 6.67 -12.68
N ASP A 20 -3.79 7.73 -12.20
CA ASP A 20 -2.44 7.64 -11.62
C ASP A 20 -2.41 6.65 -10.43
N ILE A 21 -1.27 6.01 -10.20
CA ILE A 21 -1.12 4.99 -9.15
C ILE A 21 -1.43 5.51 -7.73
N ASN A 22 -1.13 6.77 -7.43
CA ASN A 22 -1.39 7.38 -6.12
C ASN A 22 -2.89 7.71 -5.97
N ALA A 23 -3.51 8.20 -7.05
CA ALA A 23 -4.95 8.42 -7.10
C ALA A 23 -5.73 7.08 -7.02
N LEU A 24 -5.24 6.04 -7.70
CA LEU A 24 -5.79 4.69 -7.64
C LEU A 24 -5.76 4.13 -6.23
N HIS A 25 -4.60 4.21 -5.56
CA HIS A 25 -4.45 3.77 -4.18
C HIS A 25 -5.41 4.52 -3.23
N SER A 26 -5.49 5.84 -3.40
CA SER A 26 -6.40 6.70 -2.62
C SER A 26 -7.88 6.32 -2.83
N GLU A 27 -8.29 6.08 -4.07
CA GLU A 27 -9.67 5.70 -4.40
C GLU A 27 -10.00 4.28 -3.92
N MET A 28 -9.06 3.34 -4.03
CA MET A 28 -9.19 1.99 -3.44
C MET A 28 -9.40 2.09 -1.94
N TRP A 29 -8.61 2.91 -1.25
CA TRP A 29 -8.73 3.11 0.19
C TRP A 29 -10.07 3.74 0.58
N ALA A 30 -10.51 4.78 -0.14
CA ALA A 30 -11.80 5.41 0.08
C ALA A 30 -12.97 4.44 -0.14
N SER A 31 -12.90 3.61 -1.18
CA SER A 31 -13.91 2.59 -1.50
C SER A 31 -13.96 1.52 -0.41
N MET A 32 -12.81 1.03 0.05
CA MET A 32 -12.73 0.09 1.17
C MET A 32 -13.37 0.65 2.44
N LYS A 33 -13.10 1.91 2.78
CA LYS A 33 -13.72 2.59 3.94
C LYS A 33 -15.24 2.62 3.82
N ARG A 34 -15.77 2.96 2.63
CA ARG A 34 -17.21 3.02 2.37
C ARG A 34 -17.89 1.67 2.55
N HIS A 35 -17.40 0.63 1.86
CA HIS A 35 -17.96 -0.72 1.97
C HIS A 35 -17.89 -1.26 3.39
N ARG A 36 -16.83 -0.93 4.13
CA ARG A 36 -16.71 -1.31 5.53
C ARG A 36 -17.79 -0.66 6.39
N LYS A 37 -18.03 0.64 6.20
CA LYS A 37 -19.08 1.36 6.91
C LYS A 37 -20.45 0.74 6.65
N ASP A 38 -20.74 0.41 5.39
CA ASP A 38 -22.01 -0.21 5.00
C ASP A 38 -22.15 -1.62 5.57
N TYR A 39 -21.10 -2.45 5.48
CA TYR A 39 -21.08 -3.78 6.08
C TYR A 39 -21.33 -3.74 7.59
N LEU A 40 -20.67 -2.82 8.31
CA LEU A 40 -20.87 -2.68 9.76
C LEU A 40 -22.30 -2.24 10.10
N ARG A 41 -22.87 -1.32 9.31
CA ARG A 41 -24.28 -0.93 9.46
C ARG A 41 -25.20 -2.15 9.33
N GLU A 42 -25.00 -2.98 8.30
CA GLU A 42 -25.78 -4.22 8.12
C GLU A 42 -25.63 -5.17 9.32
N GLN A 43 -24.42 -5.33 9.86
CA GLN A 43 -24.19 -6.20 11.02
C GLN A 43 -24.84 -5.65 12.30
N VAL A 44 -24.77 -4.34 12.54
CA VAL A 44 -25.47 -3.69 13.64
C VAL A 44 -26.97 -3.89 13.51
N ASP A 45 -27.51 -3.72 12.31
CA ASP A 45 -28.94 -3.89 12.04
C ASP A 45 -29.40 -5.33 12.28
N ALA A 46 -28.60 -6.30 11.84
CA ALA A 46 -28.85 -7.71 12.10
C ALA A 46 -28.83 -8.01 13.61
N PHE A 47 -27.85 -7.47 14.35
CA PHE A 47 -27.77 -7.64 15.79
C PHE A 47 -28.97 -7.01 16.52
N LEU A 48 -29.31 -5.76 16.20
CA LEU A 48 -30.42 -5.05 16.84
C LEU A 48 -31.78 -5.71 16.60
N LYS A 49 -31.96 -6.41 15.47
CA LYS A 49 -33.17 -7.23 15.21
C LYS A 49 -33.35 -8.36 16.23
N THR A 50 -32.28 -8.85 16.84
CA THR A 50 -32.35 -9.90 17.88
C THR A 50 -32.77 -9.37 19.25
N LEU A 51 -32.65 -8.06 19.48
CA LEU A 51 -32.97 -7.43 20.75
C LEU A 51 -34.47 -7.16 20.86
N ARG A 52 -35.06 -7.55 22.00
CA ARG A 52 -36.45 -7.25 22.36
C ARG A 52 -36.57 -5.87 23.01
N ILE A 53 -36.19 -4.84 22.27
CA ILE A 53 -36.32 -3.42 22.67
C ILE A 53 -37.14 -2.65 21.62
N SER A 54 -37.63 -1.46 21.97
CA SER A 54 -38.41 -0.63 21.04
C SER A 54 -37.58 -0.20 19.83
N GLU A 55 -38.23 0.03 18.69
CA GLU A 55 -37.56 0.54 17.48
C GLU A 55 -36.90 1.90 17.71
N SER A 56 -37.49 2.75 18.56
CA SER A 56 -36.87 4.02 18.99
C SER A 56 -35.56 3.79 19.76
N ALA A 57 -35.50 2.80 20.65
CA ALA A 57 -34.28 2.45 21.37
C ALA A 57 -33.24 1.82 20.42
N LYS A 58 -33.66 0.98 19.47
CA LYS A 58 -32.76 0.44 18.43
C LYS A 58 -32.14 1.54 17.59
N ALA A 59 -32.90 2.54 17.18
CA ALA A 59 -32.39 3.67 16.41
C ALA A 59 -31.32 4.46 17.19
N ILE A 60 -31.56 4.75 18.48
CA ILE A 60 -30.58 5.43 19.34
C ILE A 60 -29.30 4.61 19.47
N VAL A 61 -29.42 3.30 19.74
CA VAL A 61 -28.26 2.41 19.88
C VAL A 61 -27.49 2.29 18.56
N ARG A 62 -28.19 2.19 17.42
CA ARG A 62 -27.57 2.16 16.08
C ARG A 62 -26.71 3.39 15.84
N GLU A 63 -27.28 4.58 16.03
CA GLU A 63 -26.57 5.84 15.80
C GLU A 63 -25.35 5.93 16.73
N ALA A 64 -25.51 5.64 18.02
CA ALA A 64 -24.39 5.64 18.97
C ALA A 64 -23.25 4.67 18.57
N LEU A 65 -23.59 3.49 18.06
CA LEU A 65 -22.60 2.49 17.64
C LEU A 65 -21.89 2.82 16.32
N LEU A 66 -22.54 3.58 15.44
CA LEU A 66 -22.04 3.92 14.10
C LEU A 66 -21.42 5.32 14.02
N GLN A 67 -21.56 6.15 15.04
CA GLN A 67 -20.96 7.49 15.07
C GLN A 67 -19.43 7.43 15.22
N PRO A 68 -18.71 8.35 14.54
CA PRO A 68 -17.27 8.50 14.73
C PRO A 68 -16.91 8.72 16.20
N VAL A 69 -15.77 8.19 16.61
CA VAL A 69 -15.29 8.34 17.99
C VAL A 69 -13.78 8.54 18.00
N THR A 70 -13.28 9.32 18.96
CA THR A 70 -11.87 9.40 19.27
C THR A 70 -11.55 8.53 20.47
N ILE A 71 -10.66 7.55 20.30
CA ILE A 71 -10.18 6.68 21.38
C ILE A 71 -8.67 6.77 21.41
N ASP A 72 -8.10 7.13 22.56
CA ASP A 72 -6.65 7.27 22.76
C ASP A 72 -5.97 8.20 21.73
N GLY A 73 -6.66 9.30 21.38
CA GLY A 73 -6.16 10.31 20.42
C GLY A 73 -6.30 9.94 18.93
N VAL A 74 -6.84 8.77 18.61
CA VAL A 74 -7.08 8.32 17.23
C VAL A 74 -8.57 8.42 16.91
N GLU A 75 -8.89 9.08 15.79
CA GLU A 75 -10.26 9.15 15.27
C GLU A 75 -10.61 7.87 14.50
N TYR A 76 -11.79 7.32 14.77
CA TYR A 76 -12.34 6.13 14.12
C TYR A 76 -13.67 6.45 13.48
N ASP A 77 -13.91 5.89 12.30
CA ASP A 77 -15.15 6.11 11.52
C ASP A 77 -16.43 5.60 12.22
N SER A 78 -16.31 4.74 13.25
CA SER A 78 -17.40 4.36 14.16
C SER A 78 -16.90 3.80 15.49
N PHE A 79 -17.74 3.82 16.53
CA PHE A 79 -17.45 3.21 17.83
C PHE A 79 -17.11 1.72 17.73
N ILE A 80 -17.85 0.95 16.92
CA ILE A 80 -17.56 -0.47 16.67
C ILE A 80 -16.19 -0.65 15.99
N ILE A 81 -15.78 0.25 15.10
CA ILE A 81 -14.43 0.20 14.52
C ILE A 81 -13.37 0.46 15.60
N GLY A 82 -13.61 1.42 16.48
CA GLY A 82 -12.73 1.73 17.61
C GLY A 82 -12.50 0.52 18.53
N ILE A 83 -13.57 -0.16 18.94
CA ILE A 83 -13.48 -1.37 19.77
C ILE A 83 -12.94 -2.56 18.99
N SER A 84 -13.39 -2.79 17.75
CA SER A 84 -12.91 -3.92 16.95
C SER A 84 -11.44 -3.79 16.55
N ARG A 85 -10.88 -2.58 16.45
CA ARG A 85 -9.42 -2.39 16.24
C ARG A 85 -8.61 -2.75 17.49
N LYS A 86 -9.16 -2.61 18.69
CA LYS A 86 -8.56 -3.18 19.91
C LYS A 86 -8.59 -4.73 19.90
N ILE A 87 -9.43 -5.34 19.06
CA ILE A 87 -9.69 -6.80 19.03
C ILE A 87 -9.19 -7.50 17.74
N SER A 88 -9.01 -6.82 16.60
CA SER A 88 -8.85 -7.51 15.31
C SER A 88 -7.78 -6.93 14.37
N GLN A 89 -6.83 -7.82 14.06
CA GLN A 89 -5.79 -7.74 13.02
C GLN A 89 -6.34 -7.83 11.58
N SER A 90 -7.66 -7.87 11.38
CA SER A 90 -8.35 -8.18 10.11
C SER A 90 -8.25 -7.11 9.01
N ILE A 91 -7.78 -5.89 9.32
CA ILE A 91 -7.74 -4.76 8.36
C ILE A 91 -6.37 -4.63 7.68
N GLN A 92 -5.29 -5.05 8.34
CA GLN A 92 -3.94 -4.99 7.77
C GLN A 92 -3.78 -5.81 6.47
N PRO A 93 -4.41 -6.99 6.31
CA PRO A 93 -4.27 -7.78 5.09
C PRO A 93 -4.82 -7.09 3.83
N LEU A 94 -5.95 -6.40 3.95
CA LEU A 94 -6.60 -5.75 2.80
C LEU A 94 -5.83 -4.51 2.34
N SER A 95 -5.27 -3.76 3.27
CA SER A 95 -4.52 -2.54 2.96
C SER A 95 -3.12 -2.83 2.39
N GLY A 96 -2.48 -3.92 2.80
CA GLY A 96 -1.28 -4.41 2.12
C GLY A 96 -1.59 -4.87 0.70
N LYS A 97 -2.69 -5.61 0.53
CA LYS A 97 -3.09 -6.12 -0.79
C LYS A 97 -3.45 -5.01 -1.79
N SER A 98 -4.03 -3.90 -1.36
CA SER A 98 -4.29 -2.76 -2.24
C SER A 98 -3.00 -2.17 -2.81
N SER A 99 -1.96 -2.02 -1.98
CA SER A 99 -0.66 -1.51 -2.43
C SER A 99 0.04 -2.46 -3.40
N GLU A 100 -0.02 -3.78 -3.13
CA GLU A 100 0.48 -4.81 -4.08
C GLU A 100 -0.22 -4.69 -5.44
N LEU A 101 -1.55 -4.57 -5.45
CA LEU A 101 -2.33 -4.46 -6.67
C LEU A 101 -2.01 -3.18 -7.46
N CYS A 102 -1.82 -2.05 -6.78
CA CYS A 102 -1.42 -0.80 -7.45
C CYS A 102 -0.04 -0.93 -8.11
N ALA A 103 0.91 -1.62 -7.46
CA ALA A 103 2.21 -1.92 -8.06
C ALA A 103 2.07 -2.85 -9.28
N GLU A 104 1.23 -3.89 -9.21
CA GLU A 104 0.93 -4.78 -10.36
C GLU A 104 0.36 -3.99 -11.54
N VAL A 105 -0.53 -3.01 -11.30
CA VAL A 105 -1.06 -2.12 -12.34
C VAL A 105 0.04 -1.30 -12.99
N ALA A 106 0.96 -0.74 -12.21
CA ALA A 106 2.10 0.01 -12.73
C ALA A 106 2.99 -0.84 -13.66
N LEU A 107 3.26 -2.09 -13.27
CA LEU A 107 4.02 -3.05 -14.09
C LEU A 107 3.26 -3.39 -15.38
N SER A 108 1.96 -3.68 -15.28
CA SER A 108 1.11 -4.01 -16.43
C SER A 108 1.06 -2.87 -17.44
N ARG A 109 0.93 -1.61 -16.98
CA ARG A 109 0.94 -0.41 -17.84
C ARG A 109 2.28 -0.20 -18.53
N ALA A 110 3.38 -0.65 -17.92
CA ALA A 110 4.70 -0.67 -18.54
C ALA A 110 4.91 -1.86 -19.51
N GLY A 111 3.84 -2.63 -19.82
CA GLY A 111 3.89 -3.77 -20.73
C GLY A 111 4.41 -5.07 -20.11
N LEU A 112 4.64 -5.10 -18.79
CA LEU A 112 5.14 -6.28 -18.12
C LEU A 112 4.01 -7.27 -17.82
N LYS A 113 4.24 -8.55 -18.12
CA LYS A 113 3.25 -9.61 -17.96
C LYS A 113 3.59 -10.47 -16.74
N ARG A 114 2.60 -10.68 -15.89
CA ARG A 114 2.68 -11.62 -14.77
C ARG A 114 2.95 -13.04 -15.30
N ASP A 115 3.74 -13.81 -14.57
CA ASP A 115 4.16 -15.17 -14.92
C ASP A 115 4.97 -15.28 -16.23
N VAL A 116 5.38 -14.14 -16.79
CA VAL A 116 6.38 -14.03 -17.85
C VAL A 116 7.58 -13.21 -17.37
N HIS A 117 7.36 -11.99 -16.88
CA HIS A 117 8.42 -11.07 -16.45
C HIS A 117 8.51 -10.95 -14.92
N TYR A 118 7.43 -11.22 -14.19
CA TYR A 118 7.42 -11.12 -12.74
C TYR A 118 6.46 -12.11 -12.06
N ARG A 119 6.72 -12.40 -10.80
CA ARG A 119 5.83 -13.13 -9.89
C ARG A 119 5.48 -12.28 -8.68
N VAL A 120 4.32 -12.56 -8.09
CA VAL A 120 3.83 -11.92 -6.87
C VAL A 120 3.93 -12.94 -5.73
N ARG A 121 4.46 -12.53 -4.58
CA ARG A 121 4.70 -13.37 -3.40
C ARG A 121 5.53 -14.61 -3.73
N ASP A 122 6.60 -14.43 -4.49
CA ASP A 122 7.63 -15.46 -4.66
C ASP A 122 8.68 -15.32 -3.55
N LYS A 123 8.92 -16.43 -2.84
CA LYS A 123 9.83 -16.50 -1.69
C LYS A 123 9.49 -15.46 -0.60
N ARG A 124 10.43 -14.57 -0.27
CA ARG A 124 10.32 -13.57 0.81
C ARG A 124 9.92 -12.16 0.32
N SER A 125 9.83 -11.95 -0.98
CA SER A 125 9.52 -10.64 -1.58
C SER A 125 8.07 -10.55 -2.05
N ASP A 126 7.51 -9.34 -2.01
CA ASP A 126 6.14 -9.09 -2.47
C ASP A 126 6.03 -9.22 -4.00
N ILE A 127 7.04 -8.74 -4.73
CA ILE A 127 7.18 -8.94 -6.19
C ILE A 127 8.63 -9.34 -6.51
N THR A 128 8.80 -10.28 -7.43
CA THR A 128 10.11 -10.62 -8.01
C THR A 128 10.04 -10.43 -9.52
N LEU A 129 10.91 -9.59 -10.08
CA LEU A 129 11.11 -9.44 -11.52
C LEU A 129 12.28 -10.30 -12.00
N TYR A 130 12.20 -10.74 -13.25
CA TYR A 130 13.19 -11.60 -13.87
C TYR A 130 13.65 -10.96 -15.17
N HIS A 131 14.95 -10.79 -15.31
CA HIS A 131 15.55 -10.39 -16.58
C HIS A 131 16.03 -11.64 -17.34
N PRO A 132 15.66 -11.83 -18.62
CA PRO A 132 14.59 -11.12 -19.33
C PRO A 132 13.19 -11.71 -19.07
N THR A 133 13.12 -12.98 -18.64
CA THR A 133 11.86 -13.69 -18.35
C THR A 133 12.09 -14.67 -17.20
N ILE A 134 11.00 -15.21 -16.64
CA ILE A 134 11.04 -16.25 -15.61
C ILE A 134 11.73 -17.52 -16.12
N GLN A 135 11.47 -17.92 -17.36
CA GLN A 135 11.94 -19.19 -17.93
C GLN A 135 13.44 -19.16 -18.27
N SER A 136 13.98 -17.99 -18.62
CA SER A 136 15.36 -17.82 -19.06
C SER A 136 16.12 -16.80 -18.21
N SER A 137 15.77 -16.69 -16.93
CA SER A 137 16.26 -15.62 -16.05
C SER A 137 17.77 -15.70 -15.86
N ILE A 138 18.43 -14.56 -16.09
CA ILE A 138 19.86 -14.33 -15.82
C ILE A 138 20.03 -13.72 -14.44
N CYS A 139 19.20 -12.73 -14.11
CA CYS A 139 19.16 -12.10 -12.80
C CYS A 139 17.72 -11.75 -12.41
N VAL A 140 17.54 -11.47 -11.12
CA VAL A 140 16.25 -11.13 -10.52
C VAL A 140 16.35 -9.81 -9.78
N HIS A 141 15.22 -9.11 -9.68
CA HIS A 141 15.07 -7.91 -8.85
C HIS A 141 13.86 -8.08 -7.93
N ARG A 142 14.11 -8.08 -6.63
CA ARG A 142 13.12 -8.29 -5.58
C ARG A 142 12.58 -6.96 -5.09
N ILE A 143 11.28 -6.89 -4.85
CA ILE A 143 10.60 -5.67 -4.45
C ILE A 143 9.79 -5.96 -3.21
N GLU A 144 9.98 -5.13 -2.18
CA GLU A 144 9.06 -5.06 -1.06
C GLU A 144 8.09 -3.90 -1.23
N ILE A 145 6.83 -4.14 -0.85
CA ILE A 145 5.74 -3.18 -0.96
C ILE A 145 5.30 -2.80 0.45
N LYS A 146 5.36 -1.50 0.73
CA LYS A 146 4.79 -0.91 1.95
C LYS A 146 3.56 -0.11 1.56
N ASN A 147 2.60 -0.06 2.48
CA ASN A 147 1.38 0.72 2.27
C ASN A 147 1.64 2.21 2.57
N LEU A 148 1.34 2.66 3.79
CA LEU A 148 1.48 4.08 4.16
C LEU A 148 2.72 4.39 5.01
N LYS A 149 3.21 3.40 5.76
CA LYS A 149 4.25 3.61 6.78
C LYS A 149 5.38 2.61 6.60
N ILE A 150 6.58 3.10 6.86
CA ILE A 150 7.80 2.33 7.09
C ILE A 150 7.61 1.46 8.37
N ARG A 151 6.90 1.99 9.39
CA ARG A 151 6.65 1.40 10.75
C ARG A 151 7.93 1.18 11.58
N GLU A 152 7.84 0.99 12.91
CA GLU A 152 9.00 0.72 13.81
C GLU A 152 9.88 -0.48 13.43
N ARG A 153 9.33 -1.46 12.70
CA ARG A 153 10.12 -2.57 12.13
C ARG A 153 11.12 -2.08 11.08
N ALA A 154 10.83 -0.89 10.57
CA ALA A 154 11.60 0.06 9.77
C ALA A 154 12.98 0.47 10.32
N THR A 155 13.00 0.64 11.65
CA THR A 155 13.97 1.49 12.35
C THR A 155 14.75 0.73 13.42
N ARG A 156 14.43 -0.55 13.67
CA ARG A 156 15.17 -1.45 14.60
C ARG A 156 16.04 -2.46 13.84
N GLY A 157 16.98 -2.00 13.00
CA GLY A 157 17.96 -2.86 12.32
C GLY A 157 17.41 -3.58 11.08
N LEU A 158 16.76 -2.82 10.21
CA LEU A 158 15.93 -3.30 9.12
C LEU A 158 16.75 -3.99 8.01
N VAL A 159 16.80 -5.31 8.07
CA VAL A 159 17.17 -6.17 6.93
C VAL A 159 15.98 -6.16 5.97
N PHE A 160 15.86 -5.10 5.17
CA PHE A 160 15.09 -5.15 3.93
C PHE A 160 15.71 -6.26 3.07
N ASP A 161 14.92 -7.30 2.75
CA ASP A 161 15.37 -8.50 2.02
C ASP A 161 15.00 -8.38 0.53
N GLY A 162 14.53 -7.22 0.09
CA GLY A 162 14.34 -6.90 -1.32
C GLY A 162 15.59 -6.26 -1.92
N ASP A 163 15.48 -5.90 -3.20
CA ASP A 163 16.46 -5.08 -3.90
C ASP A 163 15.95 -3.63 -3.99
N SER A 164 14.67 -3.40 -4.33
CA SER A 164 13.98 -2.08 -4.21
C SER A 164 12.77 -2.08 -3.27
N MET A 165 12.42 -0.91 -2.73
CA MET A 165 11.21 -0.72 -1.92
C MET A 165 10.22 0.18 -2.67
N PHE A 166 8.93 -0.17 -2.65
CA PHE A 166 7.85 0.63 -3.22
C PHE A 166 6.80 0.92 -2.15
N GLY A 167 6.32 2.15 -2.06
CA GLY A 167 5.20 2.45 -1.18
C GLY A 167 4.46 3.75 -1.46
N PHE A 168 3.39 3.94 -0.70
CA PHE A 168 2.52 5.11 -0.69
C PHE A 168 2.74 5.92 0.59
N PHE A 169 4.01 6.16 0.92
CA PHE A 169 4.40 6.83 2.15
C PHE A 169 3.86 8.26 2.21
N ASP A 170 3.00 8.53 3.16
CA ASP A 170 2.28 9.80 3.32
C ASP A 170 2.85 10.69 4.44
N ASP A 171 3.84 10.19 5.18
CA ASP A 171 4.49 10.89 6.29
C ASP A 171 5.98 11.15 6.00
N PRO A 172 6.34 12.34 5.49
CA PRO A 172 7.74 12.74 5.29
C PRO A 172 8.58 12.72 6.57
N GLY A 173 7.94 12.77 7.76
CA GLY A 173 8.60 12.67 9.05
C GLY A 173 9.28 11.32 9.30
N GLU A 174 8.85 10.26 8.61
CA GLU A 174 9.47 8.93 8.72
C GLU A 174 10.84 8.84 8.02
N PHE A 175 11.20 9.81 7.18
CA PHE A 175 12.48 9.89 6.46
C PHE A 175 13.43 10.86 7.15
N THR A 176 13.84 10.54 8.37
CA THR A 176 14.94 11.23 9.05
C THR A 176 16.28 10.94 8.37
N GLU A 177 17.31 11.75 8.60
CA GLU A 177 18.65 11.54 8.03
C GLU A 177 19.18 10.13 8.32
N GLY A 178 19.10 9.68 9.58
CA GLY A 178 19.50 8.33 9.96
C GLY A 178 18.71 7.23 9.25
N ASN A 179 17.40 7.41 9.04
CA ASN A 179 16.61 6.44 8.29
C ASN A 179 16.97 6.44 6.80
N ILE A 180 17.24 7.61 6.21
CA ILE A 180 17.68 7.74 4.82
C ILE A 180 19.04 7.05 4.63
N GLU A 181 20.00 7.23 5.54
CA GLU A 181 21.30 6.56 5.50
C GLU A 181 21.18 5.03 5.56
N GLU A 182 20.33 4.50 6.44
CA GLU A 182 20.11 3.05 6.53
C GLU A 182 19.44 2.49 5.28
N LEU A 183 18.46 3.20 4.71
CA LEU A 183 17.85 2.83 3.44
C LEU A 183 18.86 2.85 2.30
N GLN A 184 19.75 3.84 2.25
CA GLN A 184 20.82 3.93 1.25
C GLN A 184 21.75 2.73 1.34
N LYS A 185 22.21 2.38 2.55
CA LYS A 185 23.07 1.21 2.78
C LYS A 185 22.39 -0.10 2.36
N ALA A 186 21.08 -0.20 2.55
CA ALA A 186 20.30 -1.38 2.17
C ALA A 186 20.22 -1.53 0.64
N VAL A 187 19.87 -0.47 -0.08
CA VAL A 187 19.67 -0.55 -1.55
C VAL A 187 20.96 -0.47 -2.35
N ALA A 188 22.03 0.15 -1.82
CA ALA A 188 23.31 0.27 -2.51
C ALA A 188 23.95 -1.10 -2.81
N LYS A 189 23.70 -2.11 -1.96
CA LYS A 189 24.23 -3.47 -2.13
C LYS A 189 23.63 -4.21 -3.32
N THR A 190 22.44 -3.81 -3.73
CA THR A 190 21.61 -4.51 -4.73
C THR A 190 21.35 -3.66 -5.96
N GLY A 191 21.83 -2.41 -5.99
CA GLY A 191 21.56 -1.45 -7.07
C GLY A 191 20.09 -1.02 -7.14
N GLY A 192 19.38 -1.10 -6.01
CA GLY A 192 17.96 -0.77 -5.95
C GLY A 192 17.64 0.65 -5.53
N TYR A 193 16.35 0.90 -5.38
CA TYR A 193 15.77 2.23 -5.19
C TYR A 193 14.60 2.18 -4.20
N VAL A 194 14.25 3.33 -3.63
CA VAL A 194 13.04 3.49 -2.82
C VAL A 194 12.09 4.43 -3.56
N TYR A 195 10.91 3.92 -3.88
CA TYR A 195 9.88 4.59 -4.65
C TYR A 195 8.82 5.20 -3.71
N LEU A 196 8.66 6.52 -3.78
CA LEU A 196 7.82 7.36 -2.91
C LEU A 196 6.80 8.16 -3.70
N PRO A 197 5.65 8.56 -3.13
CA PRO A 197 4.77 9.54 -3.77
C PRO A 197 5.52 10.83 -4.15
N PRO A 198 5.26 11.43 -5.32
CA PRO A 198 5.92 12.67 -5.76
C PRO A 198 5.82 13.81 -4.75
N GLU A 199 4.68 13.92 -4.06
CA GLU A 199 4.41 14.93 -3.03
C GLU A 199 5.35 14.75 -1.83
N THR A 200 5.48 13.52 -1.33
CA THR A 200 6.39 13.16 -0.25
C THR A 200 7.83 13.44 -0.65
N LEU A 201 8.24 13.03 -1.86
CA LEU A 201 9.58 13.29 -2.36
C LEU A 201 9.88 14.79 -2.50
N SER A 202 8.89 15.58 -2.91
CA SER A 202 9.02 17.04 -3.02
C SER A 202 9.20 17.70 -1.67
N GLU A 203 8.49 17.23 -0.63
CA GLU A 203 8.70 17.70 0.74
C GLU A 203 10.10 17.37 1.26
N LEU A 204 10.58 16.14 1.01
CA LEU A 204 11.93 15.74 1.41
C LEU A 204 13.01 16.60 0.73
N ARG A 205 12.83 16.97 -0.54
CA ARG A 205 13.73 17.90 -1.25
C ARG A 205 13.72 19.32 -0.68
N ARG A 206 12.63 19.75 -0.05
CA ARG A 206 12.59 21.04 0.67
C ARG A 206 13.32 20.96 2.02
N ARG A 207 13.31 19.79 2.65
CA ARG A 207 13.89 19.54 3.97
C ARG A 207 15.39 19.25 3.93
N TYR A 208 15.86 18.60 2.87
CA TYR A 208 17.24 18.14 2.70
C TYR A 208 17.83 18.71 1.42
N GLU A 209 18.95 19.44 1.55
CA GLU A 209 19.64 20.07 0.43
C GLU A 209 20.18 19.04 -0.57
N ASP A 210 20.80 17.97 -0.07
CA ASP A 210 21.37 16.88 -0.85
C ASP A 210 20.56 15.58 -0.73
N LEU A 211 19.34 15.58 -1.26
CA LEU A 211 18.50 14.37 -1.21
C LEU A 211 19.07 13.25 -2.11
N PRO A 212 19.35 12.04 -1.58
CA PRO A 212 19.98 10.99 -2.36
C PRO A 212 19.15 10.51 -3.57
N SER A 213 19.83 10.19 -4.67
CA SER A 213 19.21 9.77 -5.94
C SER A 213 18.55 8.39 -5.92
N PHE A 214 18.78 7.59 -4.86
CA PHE A 214 18.09 6.31 -4.68
C PHE A 214 16.61 6.49 -4.32
N LEU A 215 16.21 7.67 -3.85
CA LEU A 215 14.82 8.05 -3.62
C LEU A 215 14.19 8.53 -4.94
N ARG A 216 13.16 7.84 -5.42
CA ARG A 216 12.52 8.10 -6.71
C ARG A 216 11.02 8.27 -6.58
N PRO A 217 10.37 9.02 -7.49
CA PRO A 217 8.92 9.06 -7.52
C PRO A 217 8.38 7.69 -7.94
N ASN A 218 7.36 7.21 -7.23
CA ASN A 218 6.73 5.92 -7.46
C ASN A 218 6.03 5.82 -8.82
N THR A 219 5.70 6.96 -9.43
CA THR A 219 5.17 7.04 -10.80
C THR A 219 6.16 6.55 -11.86
N ARG A 220 7.47 6.53 -11.55
CA ARG A 220 8.52 5.95 -12.42
C ARG A 220 8.74 4.45 -12.24
N PHE A 221 8.08 3.85 -11.25
CA PHE A 221 8.30 2.45 -10.90
C PHE A 221 8.13 1.51 -12.10
N GLY A 222 7.01 1.62 -12.83
CA GLY A 222 6.75 0.76 -13.99
C GLY A 222 7.83 0.86 -15.07
N THR A 223 8.28 2.08 -15.41
CA THR A 223 9.31 2.31 -16.42
C THR A 223 10.68 1.79 -16.00
N ASP A 224 11.04 1.95 -14.74
CA ASP A 224 12.31 1.47 -14.19
C ASP A 224 12.33 -0.07 -14.19
N MET A 225 11.23 -0.71 -13.79
CA MET A 225 11.13 -2.18 -13.79
C MET A 225 11.11 -2.75 -15.21
N ALA A 226 10.50 -2.06 -16.17
CA ALA A 226 10.57 -2.45 -17.58
C ALA A 226 12.00 -2.35 -18.13
N SER A 227 12.75 -1.34 -17.71
CA SER A 227 14.17 -1.20 -18.05
C SER A 227 14.98 -2.36 -17.46
N PHE A 228 14.78 -2.69 -16.19
CA PHE A 228 15.42 -3.86 -15.56
C PHE A 228 15.13 -5.15 -16.32
N VAL A 229 13.87 -5.43 -16.64
CA VAL A 229 13.49 -6.65 -17.39
C VAL A 229 14.18 -6.67 -18.76
N LYS A 230 14.44 -5.52 -19.38
CA LYS A 230 15.12 -5.44 -20.69
C LYS A 230 16.64 -5.58 -20.60
N SER A 231 17.30 -4.97 -19.62
CA SER A 231 18.76 -4.83 -19.58
C SER A 231 19.45 -5.50 -18.38
N GLY A 232 18.70 -6.03 -17.42
CA GLY A 232 19.21 -6.57 -16.16
C GLY A 232 19.64 -5.51 -15.15
N THR A 233 19.42 -4.23 -15.44
CA THR A 233 19.82 -3.09 -14.61
C THR A 233 18.76 -2.00 -14.62
N ILE A 234 18.62 -1.29 -13.50
CA ILE A 234 17.80 -0.09 -13.43
C ILE A 234 18.70 1.12 -13.78
N PRO A 235 18.31 1.99 -14.73
CA PRO A 235 19.13 3.14 -15.10
C PRO A 235 19.40 4.06 -13.91
N ALA A 236 20.66 4.47 -13.72
CA ALA A 236 21.00 5.62 -12.90
C ALA A 236 20.41 6.87 -13.55
N THR A 237 19.71 7.67 -12.75
CA THR A 237 19.10 8.95 -13.16
C THR A 237 20.15 10.04 -13.19
#